data_AF-A0A5S3Z1C7-F1
#
_entry.id   AF-A0A5S3Z1C7-F1
#
_cell.length_a   1.000
_cell.length_b   1.000
_cell.length_c   1.000
_cell.angle_alpha   90.00
_cell.angle_beta   90.00
_cell.angle_gamma   90.00
#
_symmetry.space_group_name_H-M   'P 1'
#
loop_
_entity.id
_entity.type
_entity.pdbx_description
1 polymer ?
#
loop_
_entity_poly.entity_id
_entity_poly.type
_entity_poly.pdbx_seq_one_letter_code
_entity_poly.pdbx_strand_id
1 'polypeptide(L)'
;VHIRDGKGGKDRLVPLPDKTLQALRLYWKTHRHSTLIFPGKGLGANTPMDKGGIQKAMKAVLKHCKITKHISPHSLRHCFATHLLEQGLDLRSLQLLLGHGSLNTTSKYTQLTQIKQHDTQRLINQ
;
A
#
# COMPACT_ATOMS: atom_id res chain seq x y z
N VAL A 1 -1.52 -5.88 -10.33
CA VAL A 1 -0.57 -6.78 -9.64
C VAL A 1 -1.33 -7.91 -8.99
N HIS A 2 -0.92 -9.15 -9.25
CA HIS A 2 -1.45 -10.32 -8.55
C HIS A 2 -0.64 -10.58 -7.28
N ILE A 3 -1.29 -10.44 -6.12
CA ILE A 3 -0.70 -10.79 -4.82
C ILE A 3 -1.17 -12.19 -4.47
N ARG A 4 -0.21 -13.13 -4.46
CA ARG A 4 -0.43 -14.53 -4.08
C ARG A 4 -0.10 -14.76 -2.61
N ASP A 5 -0.70 -15.79 -2.01
CA ASP A 5 -0.43 -16.22 -0.63
C ASP A 5 -0.60 -15.08 0.39
N GLY A 6 -1.62 -14.26 0.16
CA GLY A 6 -1.96 -13.15 1.05
C GLY A 6 -2.38 -13.63 2.44
N LYS A 7 -2.54 -12.68 3.38
CA LYS A 7 -3.01 -12.98 4.73
C LYS A 7 -4.34 -13.73 4.68
N GLY A 8 -4.37 -14.93 5.26
CA GLY A 8 -5.54 -15.83 5.26
C GLY A 8 -5.66 -16.70 4.00
N GLY A 9 -4.58 -16.87 3.22
CA GLY A 9 -4.55 -17.73 2.05
C GLY A 9 -5.34 -17.18 0.86
N LYS A 10 -5.53 -15.85 0.82
CA LYS A 10 -6.37 -15.19 -0.19
C LYS A 10 -5.52 -14.42 -1.18
N ASP A 11 -5.67 -14.81 -2.43
CA ASP A 11 -5.14 -14.09 -3.58
C ASP A 11 -5.98 -12.85 -3.86
N ARG A 12 -5.34 -11.82 -4.41
CA ARG A 12 -6.04 -10.60 -4.83
C ARG A 12 -5.33 -9.87 -5.96
N LEU A 13 -6.12 -9.16 -6.75
CA LEU A 13 -5.65 -8.23 -7.76
C LEU A 13 -5.69 -6.80 -7.20
N VAL A 14 -4.56 -6.11 -7.28
CA VAL A 14 -4.43 -4.69 -6.91
C VAL A 14 -4.09 -3.91 -8.18
N PRO A 15 -4.82 -2.84 -8.53
CA PRO A 15 -4.45 -1.95 -9.62
C PRO A 15 -3.02 -1.43 -9.44
N LEU A 16 -2.23 -1.44 -10.52
CA LEU A 16 -0.87 -0.90 -10.51
C LEU A 16 -0.90 0.46 -11.22
N PRO A 17 -0.65 1.57 -10.52
CA PRO A 17 -0.55 2.87 -11.18
C PRO A 17 0.59 2.89 -12.21
N ASP A 18 0.39 3.58 -13.33
CA ASP A 18 1.36 3.62 -14.43
C ASP A 18 2.72 4.15 -14.01
N LYS A 19 2.75 5.17 -13.15
CA LYS A 19 4.00 5.71 -12.59
C LYS A 19 4.77 4.65 -11.79
N THR A 20 4.06 3.82 -11.03
CA THR A 20 4.68 2.71 -10.28
C THR A 20 5.18 1.63 -11.24
N LEU A 21 4.42 1.28 -12.28
CA LEU A 21 4.87 0.34 -13.30
C LEU A 21 6.16 0.81 -13.99
N GLN A 22 6.24 2.10 -14.35
CA GLN A 22 7.44 2.70 -14.93
C GLN A 22 8.64 2.62 -13.98
N ALA A 23 8.46 2.96 -12.71
CA ALA A 23 9.50 2.85 -11.70
C ALA A 23 9.99 1.40 -11.51
N LEU A 24 9.07 0.44 -11.46
CA LEU A 24 9.41 -0.99 -11.37
C LEU A 24 10.18 -1.48 -12.59
N ARG A 25 9.83 -1.03 -13.80
CA ARG A 25 10.56 -1.36 -15.03
C ARG A 25 11.97 -0.78 -15.02
N LEU A 26 12.12 0.46 -14.57
CA LEU A 26 13.44 1.10 -14.43
C LEU A 26 14.31 0.34 -13.42
N TYR A 27 13.74 -0.02 -12.28
CA TYR A 27 14.43 -0.81 -11.27
C TYR A 27 14.83 -2.20 -11.79
N TRP A 28 13.90 -2.91 -12.45
CA TRP A 28 14.17 -4.23 -13.02
C TRP A 28 15.32 -4.21 -14.03
N LYS A 29 15.46 -3.15 -14.83
CA LYS A 29 16.58 -3.01 -15.78
C LYS A 29 17.97 -3.02 -15.12
N THR A 30 18.07 -2.72 -13.82
CA THR A 30 19.36 -2.70 -13.10
C THR A 30 19.91 -4.09 -12.81
N HIS A 31 19.05 -5.11 -12.76
CA HIS A 31 19.45 -6.47 -12.40
C HIS A 31 18.95 -7.54 -13.38
N ARG A 32 17.89 -7.26 -14.16
CA ARG A 32 17.26 -8.15 -15.17
C ARG A 32 17.01 -9.57 -14.66
N HIS A 33 16.61 -9.69 -13.41
CA HIS A 33 16.38 -11.00 -12.79
C HIS A 33 15.15 -11.64 -13.45
N SER A 34 15.24 -12.94 -13.75
CA SER A 34 14.21 -13.70 -14.48
C SER A 34 12.86 -13.76 -13.76
N THR A 35 12.90 -13.99 -12.44
CA THR A 35 11.67 -14.20 -11.64
C THR A 35 11.35 -13.09 -10.63
N LEU A 36 12.36 -12.54 -9.95
CA LEU A 36 12.16 -11.62 -8.82
C LEU A 36 12.17 -10.16 -9.26
N ILE A 37 11.18 -9.38 -8.79
CA ILE A 37 11.18 -7.91 -8.95
C ILE A 37 12.19 -7.27 -8.00
N PHE A 38 12.35 -7.81 -6.78
CA PHE A 38 13.27 -7.31 -5.76
C PHE A 38 14.20 -8.43 -5.29
N PRO A 39 15.28 -8.74 -6.03
CA PRO A 39 16.25 -9.74 -5.62
C PRO A 39 17.08 -9.27 -4.41
N GLY A 40 17.65 -10.22 -3.69
CA GLY A 40 18.59 -9.98 -2.60
C GLY A 40 19.91 -9.37 -3.09
N LYS A 41 20.87 -9.21 -2.17
CA LYS A 41 22.19 -8.65 -2.51
C LYS A 41 22.99 -9.64 -3.37
N GLY A 42 23.62 -9.12 -4.43
CA GLY A 42 24.45 -9.89 -5.36
C GLY A 42 23.80 -10.01 -6.74
N LEU A 43 24.60 -9.97 -7.79
CA LEU A 43 24.13 -10.24 -9.16
C LEU A 43 23.66 -11.69 -9.25
N GLY A 44 22.41 -11.91 -9.66
CA GLY A 44 21.83 -13.26 -9.76
C GLY A 44 21.42 -13.88 -8.43
N ALA A 45 21.27 -13.10 -7.36
CA ALA A 45 20.73 -13.60 -6.10
C ALA A 45 19.29 -14.11 -6.29
N ASN A 46 19.11 -15.43 -6.22
CA ASN A 46 17.81 -16.11 -6.33
C ASN A 46 16.99 -16.01 -5.03
N THR A 47 17.47 -15.27 -4.04
CA THR A 47 16.78 -15.03 -2.78
C THR A 47 16.02 -13.71 -2.85
N PRO A 48 14.82 -13.60 -2.25
CA PRO A 48 14.13 -12.33 -2.11
C PRO A 48 14.93 -11.33 -1.28
N MET A 49 14.73 -10.03 -1.54
CA MET A 49 15.25 -8.97 -0.68
C MET A 49 14.90 -9.21 0.79
N ASP A 50 15.86 -8.93 1.68
CA ASP A 50 15.69 -9.14 3.11
C ASP A 50 14.55 -8.28 3.69
N LYS A 51 13.92 -8.80 4.75
CA LYS A 51 12.78 -8.14 5.41
C LYS A 51 13.10 -6.74 5.93
N GLY A 52 14.38 -6.39 6.13
CA GLY A 52 14.87 -5.09 6.61
C GLY A 52 15.22 -4.11 5.47
N GLY A 53 15.33 -4.59 4.23
CA GLY A 53 15.72 -3.78 3.07
C GLY A 53 14.76 -2.63 2.81
N ILE A 54 13.45 -2.89 2.92
CA ILE A 54 12.40 -1.88 2.74
C ILE A 54 12.51 -0.78 3.80
N GLN A 55 12.74 -1.14 5.06
CA GLN A 55 12.84 -0.19 6.18
C GLN A 55 14.09 0.68 6.03
N LYS A 56 15.21 0.10 5.57
CA LYS A 56 16.44 0.86 5.28
C LYS A 56 16.23 1.83 4.11
N ALA A 57 15.66 1.35 3.00
CA ALA A 57 15.34 2.19 1.85
C ALA A 57 14.42 3.34 2.25
N MET A 58 13.41 3.05 3.07
CA MET A 58 12.46 4.07 3.49
C MET A 58 13.08 5.09 4.46
N LYS A 59 13.93 4.67 5.40
CA LYS A 59 14.70 5.60 6.25
C LYS A 59 15.59 6.52 5.42
N ALA A 60 16.22 6.00 4.37
CA ALA A 60 17.05 6.81 3.47
C ALA A 60 16.22 7.87 2.73
N VAL A 61 15.05 7.50 2.20
CA VAL A 61 14.11 8.44 1.54
C VAL A 61 13.63 9.51 2.52
N LEU A 62 13.19 9.14 3.72
CA LEU A 62 12.73 10.11 4.73
C LEU A 62 13.83 11.10 5.11
N LYS A 63 15.07 10.63 5.28
CA LYS A 63 16.23 11.48 5.54
C LYS A 63 16.49 12.45 4.38
N HIS A 64 16.44 11.96 3.14
CA HIS A 64 16.65 12.79 1.95
C HIS A 64 15.56 13.87 1.78
N CYS A 65 14.31 13.51 2.07
CA CYS A 65 13.17 14.43 2.04
C CYS A 65 13.07 15.36 3.28
N LYS A 66 14.01 15.27 4.23
CA LYS A 66 14.00 16.02 5.50
C LYS A 66 12.72 15.83 6.32
N ILE A 67 12.11 14.64 6.24
CA ILE A 67 10.92 14.30 7.02
C ILE A 67 11.35 13.74 8.38
N THR A 68 11.01 14.43 9.46
CA THR A 68 11.34 14.04 10.85
C THR A 68 10.31 13.11 11.47
N LYS A 69 9.11 13.01 10.87
CA LYS A 69 8.04 12.12 11.35
C LYS A 69 8.43 10.66 11.15
N HIS A 70 8.07 9.81 12.12
CA HIS A 70 8.27 8.38 12.01
C HIS A 70 7.23 7.77 11.04
N ILE A 71 7.66 7.49 9.81
CA ILE A 71 6.82 6.89 8.77
C ILE A 71 7.30 5.46 8.51
N SER A 72 6.36 4.51 8.50
CA SER A 72 6.57 3.09 8.20
C SER A 72 5.80 2.67 6.93
N PRO A 73 6.13 1.54 6.27
CA PRO A 73 5.33 1.08 5.13
C PRO A 73 3.84 0.91 5.48
N HIS A 74 3.55 0.60 6.76
CA HIS A 74 2.19 0.56 7.27
C HIS A 74 1.53 1.94 7.29
N SER A 75 2.27 3.00 7.63
CA SER A 75 1.81 4.39 7.54
C SER A 75 1.41 4.77 6.11
N LEU A 76 2.22 4.40 5.10
CA LEU A 76 1.88 4.64 3.70
C LEU A 76 0.61 3.88 3.27
N ARG A 77 0.46 2.64 3.72
CA ARG A 77 -0.77 1.85 3.50
C ARG A 77 -1.98 2.52 4.14
N HIS A 78 -1.81 3.10 5.33
CA HIS A 78 -2.90 3.82 5.98
C HIS A 78 -3.30 5.07 5.19
N CYS A 79 -2.33 5.88 4.76
CA CYS A 79 -2.60 7.06 3.94
C CYS A 79 -3.32 6.70 2.64
N PHE A 80 -2.89 5.63 1.96
CA PHE A 80 -3.57 5.12 0.76
C PHE A 80 -5.04 4.75 1.04
N ALA A 81 -5.29 4.04 2.14
CA ALA A 81 -6.64 3.63 2.51
C ALA A 81 -7.56 4.81 2.85
N THR A 82 -7.08 5.75 3.68
CA THR A 82 -7.82 6.96 4.03
C THR A 82 -8.12 7.79 2.78
N HIS A 83 -7.13 8.03 1.92
CA HIS A 83 -7.30 8.83 0.71
C HIS A 83 -8.36 8.25 -0.25
N LEU A 84 -8.40 6.92 -0.40
CA LEU A 84 -9.43 6.28 -1.21
C LEU A 84 -10.83 6.42 -0.62
N LEU A 85 -10.97 6.34 0.71
CA LEU A 85 -12.26 6.61 1.36
C LEU A 85 -12.71 8.06 1.17
N GLU A 86 -11.77 9.01 1.26
CA GLU A 86 -12.06 10.43 1.04
C GLU A 86 -12.52 10.71 -0.39
N GLN A 87 -12.02 9.96 -1.36
CA GLN A 87 -12.46 9.99 -2.75
C GLN A 87 -13.79 9.26 -3.01
N GLY A 88 -14.43 8.74 -1.95
CA GLY A 88 -15.75 8.10 -2.04
C GLY A 88 -15.71 6.60 -2.35
N LEU A 89 -14.54 5.94 -2.30
CA LEU A 89 -14.48 4.48 -2.41
C LEU A 89 -15.24 3.86 -1.24
N ASP A 90 -16.11 2.90 -1.53
CA ASP A 90 -16.86 2.23 -0.49
C ASP A 90 -15.96 1.32 0.37
N LEU A 91 -16.38 1.09 1.61
CA LEU A 91 -15.59 0.35 2.59
C LEU A 91 -15.35 -1.11 2.19
N ARG A 92 -16.28 -1.71 1.44
CA ARG A 92 -16.20 -3.10 1.02
C ARG A 92 -15.20 -3.27 -0.11
N SER A 93 -15.21 -2.38 -1.10
CA SER A 93 -14.20 -2.31 -2.15
C SER A 93 -12.81 -2.06 -1.57
N LEU A 94 -12.69 -1.15 -0.60
CA LEU A 94 -11.42 -0.91 0.08
C LEU A 94 -10.94 -2.16 0.85
N GLN A 95 -11.84 -2.87 1.53
CA GLN A 95 -11.51 -4.11 2.23
C GLN A 95 -10.92 -5.16 1.28
N LEU A 96 -11.56 -5.35 0.12
CA LEU A 96 -11.11 -6.29 -0.92
C LEU A 96 -9.73 -5.89 -1.46
N LEU A 97 -9.55 -4.61 -1.77
CA LEU A 97 -8.30 -4.05 -2.29
C LEU A 97 -7.13 -4.26 -1.32
N LEU A 98 -7.36 -4.02 -0.03
CA LEU A 98 -6.35 -4.18 1.01
C LEU A 98 -6.16 -5.66 1.42
N GLY A 99 -7.12 -6.54 1.13
CA GLY A 99 -7.10 -7.93 1.56
C GLY A 99 -7.31 -8.08 3.07
N HIS A 100 -8.18 -7.26 3.65
CA HIS A 100 -8.50 -7.33 5.08
C HIS A 100 -9.55 -8.41 5.36
N GLY A 101 -9.22 -9.37 6.22
CA GLY A 101 -10.13 -10.47 6.60
C GLY A 101 -11.34 -10.02 7.42
N SER A 102 -11.30 -8.83 8.04
CA SER A 102 -12.40 -8.26 8.82
C SER A 102 -12.65 -6.81 8.43
N LEU A 103 -13.92 -6.40 8.49
CA LEU A 103 -14.30 -5.01 8.35
C LEU A 103 -13.77 -4.15 9.49
N ASN A 104 -13.59 -4.68 10.71
CA ASN A 104 -13.06 -3.90 11.85
C ASN A 104 -11.67 -3.30 11.61
N THR A 105 -10.81 -3.97 10.84
CA THR A 105 -9.49 -3.42 10.48
C THR A 105 -9.58 -2.32 9.43
N THR A 106 -10.70 -2.24 8.70
CA THR A 106 -10.96 -1.26 7.64
C THR A 106 -11.78 -0.08 8.19
N SER A 107 -12.69 -0.32 9.15
CA SER A 107 -13.46 0.72 9.85
C SER A 107 -12.58 1.67 10.69
N LYS A 108 -11.33 1.28 11.00
CA LYS A 108 -10.36 2.23 11.58
C LYS A 108 -10.08 3.43 10.67
N TYR A 109 -10.24 3.28 9.35
CA TYR A 109 -10.06 4.38 8.40
C TYR A 109 -11.25 5.32 8.33
N THR A 110 -12.46 4.84 8.60
CA THR A 110 -13.67 5.68 8.54
C THR A 110 -13.74 6.68 9.70
N GLN A 111 -13.12 6.37 10.84
CA GLN A 111 -13.01 7.31 11.97
C GLN A 111 -12.09 8.50 11.67
N LEU A 112 -11.15 8.35 10.74
CA LEU A 112 -10.20 9.39 10.35
C LEU A 112 -10.78 10.32 9.27
N THR A 113 -11.74 9.85 8.47
CA THR A 113 -12.40 10.62 7.42
C THR A 113 -13.62 11.35 7.98
N GLN A 114 -13.52 12.66 8.23
CA GLN A 114 -14.64 13.51 8.71
C GLN A 114 -15.79 13.64 7.70
N ILE A 115 -15.60 13.21 6.45
CA ILE A 115 -16.51 13.47 5.33
C ILE A 115 -17.92 12.89 5.54
N LYS A 116 -18.09 11.80 6.31
CA LYS A 116 -19.43 11.20 6.50
C LYS A 116 -20.28 11.80 7.62
N GLN A 117 -19.70 12.54 8.57
CA GLN A 117 -20.50 13.06 9.69
C GLN A 117 -21.33 14.29 9.30
N HIS A 118 -20.82 15.13 8.39
CA HIS A 118 -21.52 16.35 7.99
C HIS A 118 -22.67 16.12 6.99
N ASP A 119 -22.59 15.08 6.15
CA ASP A 119 -23.62 14.77 5.14
C ASP A 119 -24.80 13.97 5.68
N THR A 120 -24.58 13.14 6.71
CA THR A 120 -25.67 12.32 7.31
C THR A 120 -26.76 13.20 7.92
N GLN A 121 -26.36 14.31 8.56
CA GLN A 121 -27.30 15.25 9.17
C GLN A 121 -28.07 16.07 8.13
N ARG A 122 -27.55 16.25 6.90
CA ARG A 122 -28.28 16.88 5.79
C ARG A 122 -29.25 15.91 5.12
N LEU A 123 -28.85 14.66 4.89
CA LEU A 123 -29.67 13.64 4.24
C LEU A 123 -30.87 13.18 5.07
N ILE A 124 -30.76 13.19 6.40
CA ILE A 124 -31.86 12.85 7.31
C ILE A 124 -32.91 13.96 7.39
N ASN A 125 -32.52 15.21 7.09
CA ASN A 125 -33.39 16.39 7.17
C ASN A 125 -33.94 16.82 5.79
N GLN A 126 -33.99 15.90 4.81
CA GLN A 126 -34.68 16.08 3.52
C GLN A 126 -36.01 15.34 3.51
#